data_AF-A0A9E6RPQ7-F1
#
_entry.id   AF-A0A9E6RPQ7-F1
#
_cell.length_a   1.000
_cell.length_b   1.000
_cell.length_c   1.000
_cell.angle_alpha   90.00
_cell.angle_beta   90.00
_cell.angle_gamma   90.00
#
_symmetry.space_group_name_H-M   'P 1'
#
loop_
_entity.id
_entity.type
_entity.pdbx_description
1 polymer ?
#
loop_
_entity_poly.entity_id
_entity_poly.type
_entity_poly.pdbx_seq_one_letter_code
_entity_poly.pdbx_strand_id
1 'polypeptide(L)'
;MSAAALLAEAVDSETAGAPAAAALLFQASVNADPAVALAWLGLIRCLIATDRLPQAAACLEHWIATQPDASQAQATGHCLLAVAQPDAALGHLDAALALDPLSALCLRLRAAHAAAAGDLDTAQLAAETAVLVAPDDAEAQILLALIQADRVTAGARDLDAGEVVRTLTGLADRHPDHAGLHYRLEEWLLAAGAADAALARSQRFTALATHTLHHDPIALEWHLVEQGDYPAALALWRSGQVPSGPRRTFRFDAGHQYSIGHLTGSRETARAARRAIPALTGRAATPLAMLLLVKDEAALVRDHIAHHLGQGVERVLVTDNGSTDGTRDILADLQRTWPVDVIDEPAGGWQQDLWTSRMAWIAAERYQADWLFSADADEQWCADRPLPTAIAEAAAPYGPECSMLLARQWLMVPDAAASGRGFATTRAITSPLGTTRWVGRADQAAWWHVQLPKALVRGAVVEAIWPGNHYAVTWEPQWGVAPAITVRHHHLGDFAWFQAKVRRVAATMAANPRWGRHAGVYQRLAQLDQAGRLEAEWRRGVWPNPSIAPLVSEVPPPPPARPLPSGRGESLNTLAHRLTSAVPRFDLTVGRPG
;
A
#
# COMPACT_ATOMS: atom_id res chain seq x y z
N MET A 1 -7.37 -47.08 33.65
CA MET A 1 -8.08 -45.87 34.13
C MET A 1 -9.44 -45.83 33.48
N SER A 2 -10.45 -45.21 34.10
CA SER A 2 -11.78 -45.06 33.47
C SER A 2 -11.71 -44.13 32.26
N ALA A 3 -12.66 -44.23 31.33
CA ALA A 3 -12.75 -43.35 30.16
C ALA A 3 -12.80 -41.86 30.57
N ALA A 4 -13.51 -41.54 31.65
CA ALA A 4 -13.61 -40.19 32.21
C ALA A 4 -12.27 -39.67 32.79
N ALA A 5 -11.49 -40.54 33.45
CA ALA A 5 -10.17 -40.15 33.94
C ALA A 5 -9.19 -39.87 32.80
N LEU A 6 -9.24 -40.71 31.75
CA LEU A 6 -8.45 -40.51 30.52
C LEU A 6 -8.86 -39.21 29.79
N LEU A 7 -10.16 -38.90 29.74
CA LEU A 7 -10.66 -37.67 29.14
C LEU A 7 -10.13 -36.43 29.87
N ALA A 8 -10.18 -36.42 31.21
CA ALA A 8 -9.69 -35.31 32.02
C ALA A 8 -8.18 -35.09 31.80
N GLU A 9 -7.38 -36.16 31.85
CA GLU A 9 -5.94 -36.07 31.60
C GLU A 9 -5.61 -35.63 30.17
N ALA A 10 -6.42 -36.05 29.18
CA ALA A 10 -6.27 -35.60 27.80
C ALA A 10 -6.49 -34.09 27.66
N VAL A 11 -7.51 -33.54 28.32
CA VAL A 11 -7.80 -32.09 28.33
C VAL A 11 -6.67 -31.31 29.02
N ASP A 12 -6.16 -31.82 30.15
CA ASP A 12 -5.01 -31.21 30.84
C ASP A 12 -3.75 -31.20 29.94
N SER A 13 -3.50 -32.30 29.22
CA SER A 13 -2.38 -32.38 28.27
C SER A 13 -2.57 -31.46 27.05
N GLU A 14 -3.81 -31.31 26.55
CA GLU A 14 -4.12 -30.41 25.42
C GLU A 14 -3.91 -28.95 25.84
N THR A 15 -4.40 -28.56 27.02
CA THR A 15 -4.24 -27.20 27.57
C THR A 15 -2.80 -26.86 27.93
N ALA A 16 -1.98 -27.86 28.29
CA ALA A 16 -0.54 -27.71 28.47
C ALA A 16 0.26 -27.57 27.15
N GLY A 17 -0.40 -27.59 25.99
CA GLY A 17 0.24 -27.40 24.68
C GLY A 17 0.93 -28.65 24.14
N ALA A 18 0.52 -29.85 24.58
CA ALA A 18 1.08 -31.12 24.11
C ALA A 18 0.05 -31.93 23.30
N PRO A 19 -0.36 -31.48 22.08
CA PRO A 19 -1.46 -32.08 21.33
C PRO A 19 -1.19 -33.52 20.88
N ALA A 20 0.07 -33.90 20.63
CA ALA A 20 0.41 -35.28 20.27
C ALA A 20 0.22 -36.27 21.43
N ALA A 21 0.52 -35.85 22.66
CA ALA A 21 0.29 -36.65 23.86
C ALA A 21 -1.20 -36.70 24.21
N ALA A 22 -1.89 -35.56 24.10
CA ALA A 22 -3.34 -35.47 24.29
C ALA A 22 -4.09 -36.37 23.30
N ALA A 23 -3.68 -36.43 22.03
CA ALA A 23 -4.28 -37.33 21.03
C ALA A 23 -4.26 -38.81 21.48
N LEU A 24 -3.15 -39.28 22.06
CA LEU A 24 -3.05 -40.66 22.56
C LEU A 24 -4.01 -40.91 23.73
N LEU A 25 -4.17 -39.92 24.62
CA LEU A 25 -5.06 -40.01 25.77
C LEU A 25 -6.55 -39.94 25.35
N PHE A 26 -6.90 -39.06 24.40
CA PHE A 26 -8.24 -39.04 23.80
C PHE A 26 -8.55 -40.34 23.07
N GLN A 27 -7.61 -40.90 22.30
CA GLN A 27 -7.77 -42.20 21.66
C GLN A 27 -7.98 -43.34 22.68
N ALA A 28 -7.24 -43.33 23.78
CA ALA A 28 -7.42 -44.30 24.86
C ALA A 28 -8.78 -44.14 25.55
N SER A 29 -9.26 -42.90 25.73
CA SER A 29 -10.60 -42.60 26.27
C SER A 29 -11.70 -43.14 25.36
N VAL A 30 -11.60 -42.87 24.05
CA VAL A 30 -12.50 -43.39 23.01
C VAL A 30 -12.53 -44.93 23.01
N ASN A 31 -11.38 -45.59 23.12
CA ASN A 31 -11.32 -47.05 23.15
C ASN A 31 -11.94 -47.64 24.42
N ALA A 32 -11.88 -46.91 25.54
CA ALA A 32 -12.44 -47.34 26.82
C ALA A 32 -13.97 -47.15 26.87
N ASP A 33 -14.47 -46.07 26.29
CA ASP A 33 -15.90 -45.81 26.12
C ASP A 33 -16.16 -44.99 24.84
N PRO A 34 -16.58 -45.65 23.75
CA PRO A 34 -16.86 -44.97 22.50
C PRO A 34 -18.00 -43.94 22.60
N ALA A 35 -18.94 -44.07 23.55
CA ALA A 35 -20.10 -43.19 23.68
C ALA A 35 -19.75 -41.74 24.05
N VAL A 36 -18.50 -41.49 24.45
CA VAL A 36 -18.04 -40.18 24.91
C VAL A 36 -17.70 -39.28 23.72
N ALA A 37 -18.71 -38.56 23.19
CA ALA A 37 -18.56 -37.65 22.05
C ALA A 37 -17.42 -36.61 22.21
N LEU A 38 -17.20 -36.11 23.43
CA LEU A 38 -16.11 -35.15 23.71
C LEU A 38 -14.71 -35.73 23.48
N ALA A 39 -14.53 -37.04 23.69
CA ALA A 39 -13.26 -37.71 23.46
C ALA A 39 -12.94 -37.79 21.96
N TRP A 40 -13.94 -38.07 21.12
CA TRP A 40 -13.82 -38.02 19.66
C TRP A 40 -13.48 -36.63 19.15
N LEU A 41 -14.19 -35.61 19.62
CA LEU A 41 -13.92 -34.22 19.25
C LEU A 41 -12.51 -33.77 19.67
N GLY A 42 -12.06 -34.17 20.86
CA GLY A 42 -10.71 -33.92 21.35
C GLY A 42 -9.63 -34.59 20.49
N LEU A 43 -9.86 -35.84 20.12
CA LEU A 43 -8.97 -36.58 19.22
C LEU A 43 -8.87 -35.90 17.84
N ILE A 44 -10.01 -35.56 17.23
CA ILE A 44 -10.05 -34.88 15.92
C ILE A 44 -9.30 -33.54 15.98
N ARG A 45 -9.53 -32.71 17.00
CA ARG A 45 -8.79 -31.45 17.18
C ARG A 45 -7.29 -31.66 17.30
N CYS A 46 -6.85 -32.62 18.11
CA CYS A 46 -5.42 -32.89 18.30
C CYS A 46 -4.75 -33.44 17.03
N LEU A 47 -5.47 -34.26 16.24
CA LEU A 47 -4.99 -34.74 14.95
C LEU A 47 -4.86 -33.59 13.93
N ILE A 48 -5.82 -32.65 13.91
CA ILE A 48 -5.70 -31.43 13.10
C ILE A 48 -4.50 -30.58 13.54
N ALA A 49 -4.35 -30.35 14.84
CA ALA A 49 -3.24 -29.55 15.40
C ALA A 49 -1.85 -30.16 15.14
N THR A 50 -1.79 -31.46 14.86
CA THR A 50 -0.55 -32.18 14.52
C THR A 50 -0.41 -32.48 13.02
N ASP A 51 -1.20 -31.81 12.18
CA ASP A 51 -1.20 -31.92 10.71
C ASP A 51 -1.48 -33.34 10.19
N ARG A 52 -2.33 -34.09 10.90
CA ARG A 52 -2.77 -35.45 10.57
C ARG A 52 -4.19 -35.47 10.01
N LEU A 53 -4.46 -34.58 9.06
CA LEU A 53 -5.80 -34.36 8.48
C LEU A 53 -6.49 -35.62 7.94
N PRO A 54 -5.81 -36.52 7.19
CA PRO A 54 -6.46 -37.75 6.72
C PRO A 54 -6.90 -38.68 7.87
N GLN A 55 -6.16 -38.66 8.99
CA GLN A 55 -6.49 -39.47 10.15
C GLN A 55 -7.65 -38.86 10.94
N ALA A 56 -7.72 -37.53 11.02
CA ALA A 56 -8.85 -36.82 11.60
C ALA A 56 -10.16 -37.10 10.83
N ALA A 57 -10.11 -37.08 9.50
CA ALA A 57 -11.25 -37.41 8.64
C ALA A 57 -11.70 -38.88 8.83
N ALA A 58 -10.77 -39.84 8.77
CA ALA A 58 -11.07 -41.25 8.99
C ALA A 58 -11.64 -41.51 10.41
N CYS A 59 -11.16 -40.79 11.41
CA CYS A 59 -11.67 -40.84 12.78
C CYS A 59 -13.14 -40.41 12.85
N LEU A 60 -13.50 -39.31 12.19
CA LEU A 60 -14.87 -38.82 12.12
C LEU A 60 -15.79 -39.78 11.35
N GLU A 61 -15.35 -40.30 10.20
CA GLU A 61 -16.10 -41.28 9.42
C GLU A 61 -16.40 -42.54 10.24
N HIS A 62 -15.40 -43.03 10.98
CA HIS A 62 -15.55 -44.19 11.85
C HIS A 62 -16.52 -43.90 13.00
N TRP A 63 -16.45 -42.71 13.61
CA TRP A 63 -17.38 -42.31 14.66
C TRP A 63 -18.82 -42.28 14.16
N ILE A 64 -19.07 -41.68 12.99
CA ILE A 64 -20.40 -41.61 12.36
C ILE A 64 -20.94 -43.02 12.05
N ALA A 65 -20.09 -43.90 11.49
CA ALA A 65 -20.49 -45.25 11.14
C ALA A 65 -20.82 -46.13 12.35
N THR A 66 -20.17 -45.88 13.49
CA THR A 66 -20.33 -46.69 14.70
C THR A 66 -21.38 -46.15 15.67
N GLN A 67 -21.67 -44.84 15.62
CA GLN A 67 -22.56 -44.14 16.56
C GLN A 67 -23.39 -43.07 15.84
N PRO A 68 -24.48 -43.44 15.16
CA PRO A 68 -25.25 -42.50 14.33
C PRO A 68 -26.11 -41.50 15.12
N ASP A 69 -26.16 -41.61 16.44
CA ASP A 69 -27.02 -40.83 17.34
C ASP A 69 -26.38 -39.50 17.82
N ALA A 70 -25.08 -39.31 17.60
CA ALA A 70 -24.33 -38.13 18.03
C ALA A 70 -24.27 -37.01 16.96
N SER A 71 -25.34 -36.81 16.18
CA SER A 71 -25.35 -35.98 14.97
C SER A 71 -24.84 -34.55 15.16
N GLN A 72 -25.19 -33.88 16.27
CA GLN A 72 -24.73 -32.51 16.56
C GLN A 72 -23.21 -32.44 16.81
N ALA A 73 -22.68 -33.39 17.58
CA ALA A 73 -21.25 -33.44 17.88
C ALA A 73 -20.44 -33.88 16.64
N GLN A 74 -21.00 -34.73 15.79
CA GLN A 74 -20.41 -35.11 14.51
C GLN A 74 -20.41 -33.97 13.49
N ALA A 75 -21.50 -33.18 13.44
CA ALA A 75 -21.54 -31.95 12.65
C ALA A 75 -20.44 -30.96 13.08
N THR A 76 -20.17 -30.86 14.38
CA THR A 76 -19.03 -30.07 14.91
C THR A 76 -17.68 -30.63 14.43
N GLY A 77 -17.51 -31.95 14.39
CA GLY A 77 -16.31 -32.60 13.82
C GLY A 77 -16.08 -32.23 12.35
N HIS A 78 -17.14 -32.23 11.55
CA HIS A 78 -17.09 -31.78 10.16
C HIS A 78 -16.74 -30.29 10.05
N CYS A 79 -17.29 -29.43 10.91
CA CYS A 79 -16.93 -28.00 10.96
C CYS A 79 -15.44 -27.78 11.25
N LEU A 80 -14.83 -28.57 12.14
CA LEU A 80 -13.39 -28.49 12.43
C LEU A 80 -12.54 -28.86 11.21
N LEU A 81 -12.93 -29.90 10.47
CA LEU A 81 -12.25 -30.29 9.23
C LEU A 81 -12.41 -29.23 8.13
N ALA A 82 -13.58 -28.60 8.03
CA ALA A 82 -13.82 -27.51 7.07
C ALA A 82 -12.88 -26.32 7.32
N VAL A 83 -12.65 -25.96 8.59
CA VAL A 83 -11.70 -24.89 8.95
C VAL A 83 -10.27 -25.27 8.62
N ALA A 84 -9.90 -26.55 8.81
CA ALA A 84 -8.54 -27.03 8.55
C ALA A 84 -8.23 -27.30 7.07
N GLN A 85 -9.26 -27.55 6.25
CA GLN A 85 -9.16 -27.89 4.83
C GLN A 85 -10.00 -26.94 3.97
N PRO A 86 -9.54 -25.70 3.72
CA PRO A 86 -10.33 -24.69 3.01
C PRO A 86 -10.74 -25.14 1.60
N ASP A 87 -9.91 -25.92 0.90
CA ASP A 87 -10.20 -26.43 -0.44
C ASP A 87 -11.33 -27.48 -0.46
N ALA A 88 -11.55 -28.19 0.65
CA ALA A 88 -12.61 -29.19 0.81
C ALA A 88 -13.73 -28.74 1.75
N ALA A 89 -13.71 -27.48 2.19
CA ALA A 89 -14.57 -26.96 3.25
C ALA A 89 -16.06 -27.13 2.92
N LEU A 90 -16.47 -26.83 1.68
CA LEU A 90 -17.87 -26.93 1.26
C LEU A 90 -18.42 -28.36 1.46
N GLY A 91 -17.66 -29.39 1.07
CA GLY A 91 -18.09 -30.79 1.24
C GLY A 91 -18.24 -31.19 2.71
N HIS A 92 -17.35 -30.72 3.58
CA HIS A 92 -17.48 -30.95 5.02
C HIS A 92 -18.67 -30.17 5.62
N LEU A 93 -18.93 -28.94 5.19
CA LEU A 93 -20.07 -28.14 5.65
C LEU A 93 -21.42 -28.73 5.19
N ASP A 94 -21.49 -29.26 3.96
CA ASP A 94 -22.68 -29.96 3.47
C ASP A 94 -22.96 -31.22 4.30
N ALA A 95 -21.93 -32.00 4.60
CA ALA A 95 -22.06 -33.18 5.47
C ALA A 95 -22.48 -32.79 6.91
N ALA A 96 -21.95 -31.69 7.45
CA ALA A 96 -22.37 -31.18 8.76
C ALA A 96 -23.85 -30.77 8.78
N LEU A 97 -24.33 -30.04 7.76
CA LEU A 97 -25.74 -29.62 7.67
C LEU A 97 -26.70 -30.79 7.39
N ALA A 98 -26.23 -31.87 6.77
CA ALA A 98 -27.02 -33.09 6.63
C ALA A 98 -27.25 -33.80 7.98
N LEU A 99 -26.28 -33.69 8.90
CA LEU A 99 -26.37 -34.25 10.26
C LEU A 99 -27.16 -33.33 11.21
N ASP A 100 -26.93 -32.02 11.12
CA ASP A 100 -27.62 -31.00 11.90
C ASP A 100 -27.92 -29.75 11.04
N PRO A 101 -29.11 -29.69 10.43
CA PRO A 101 -29.51 -28.55 9.59
C PRO A 101 -29.61 -27.21 10.34
N LEU A 102 -29.72 -27.25 11.67
CA LEU A 102 -29.81 -26.07 12.53
C LEU A 102 -28.50 -25.84 13.30
N SER A 103 -27.38 -26.35 12.81
CA SER A 103 -26.08 -26.04 13.39
C SER A 103 -25.69 -24.58 13.10
N ALA A 104 -25.84 -23.70 14.09
CA ALA A 104 -25.46 -22.28 13.98
C ALA A 104 -23.98 -22.10 13.60
N LEU A 105 -23.08 -22.93 14.16
CA LEU A 105 -21.66 -22.95 13.80
C LEU A 105 -21.45 -23.26 12.31
N CYS A 106 -22.13 -24.29 11.80
CA CYS A 106 -21.98 -24.69 10.40
C CYS A 106 -22.54 -23.63 9.45
N LEU A 107 -23.70 -23.06 9.76
CA LEU A 107 -24.32 -21.98 8.99
C LEU A 107 -23.40 -20.75 8.94
N ARG A 108 -22.76 -20.40 10.07
CA ARG A 108 -21.79 -19.30 10.14
C ARG A 108 -20.54 -19.57 9.30
N LEU A 109 -19.97 -20.77 9.37
CA LEU A 109 -18.81 -21.16 8.55
C LEU A 109 -19.16 -21.20 7.05
N ARG A 110 -20.36 -21.64 6.69
CA ARG A 110 -20.87 -21.58 5.30
C ARG A 110 -21.01 -20.15 4.81
N ALA A 111 -21.57 -19.26 5.63
CA ALA A 111 -21.68 -17.84 5.32
C ALA A 111 -20.30 -17.20 5.09
N ALA A 112 -19.33 -17.49 5.97
CA ALA A 112 -17.96 -16.98 5.82
C ALA A 112 -17.27 -17.53 4.56
N HIS A 113 -17.44 -18.82 4.26
CA HIS A 113 -16.87 -19.43 3.06
C HIS A 113 -17.47 -18.86 1.77
N ALA A 114 -18.79 -18.67 1.71
CA ALA A 114 -19.47 -18.05 0.58
C ALA A 114 -19.08 -16.58 0.39
N ALA A 115 -18.95 -15.82 1.48
CA ALA A 115 -18.47 -14.44 1.45
C ALA A 115 -17.05 -14.34 0.88
N ALA A 116 -16.15 -15.24 1.29
CA ALA A 116 -14.78 -15.31 0.76
C ALA A 116 -14.74 -15.68 -0.75
N ALA A 117 -15.72 -16.44 -1.24
CA ALA A 117 -15.89 -16.76 -2.65
C ALA A 117 -16.56 -15.64 -3.46
N GLY A 118 -17.03 -14.57 -2.81
CA GLY A 118 -17.76 -13.46 -3.43
C GLY A 118 -19.24 -13.74 -3.71
N ASP A 119 -19.77 -14.89 -3.28
CA ASP A 119 -21.19 -15.22 -3.38
C ASP A 119 -21.95 -14.62 -2.20
N LEU A 120 -22.19 -13.31 -2.28
CA LEU A 120 -22.77 -12.52 -1.19
C LEU A 120 -24.24 -12.87 -0.90
N ASP A 121 -24.98 -13.38 -1.89
CA ASP A 121 -26.39 -13.76 -1.70
C ASP A 121 -26.50 -15.06 -0.90
N THR A 122 -25.69 -16.08 -1.24
CA THR A 122 -25.59 -17.31 -0.41
C THR A 122 -25.03 -16.99 0.97
N ALA A 123 -24.05 -16.10 1.06
CA ALA A 123 -23.46 -15.69 2.32
C ALA A 123 -24.50 -15.03 3.25
N GLN A 124 -25.28 -14.09 2.73
CA GLN A 124 -26.32 -13.41 3.51
C GLN A 124 -27.38 -14.39 3.99
N LEU A 125 -27.91 -15.24 3.11
CA LEU A 125 -28.94 -16.22 3.49
C LEU A 125 -28.44 -17.15 4.62
N ALA A 126 -27.21 -17.65 4.51
CA ALA A 126 -26.62 -18.51 5.52
C ALA A 126 -26.41 -17.77 6.85
N ALA A 127 -25.98 -16.50 6.82
CA ALA A 127 -25.79 -15.68 8.01
C ALA A 127 -27.12 -15.30 8.69
N GLU A 128 -28.15 -14.95 7.91
CA GLU A 128 -29.50 -14.70 8.42
C GLU A 128 -30.08 -15.94 9.10
N THR A 129 -29.87 -17.12 8.49
CA THR A 129 -30.31 -18.38 9.06
C THR A 129 -29.54 -18.69 10.36
N ALA A 130 -28.23 -18.43 10.41
CA ALA A 130 -27.44 -18.60 11.63
C ALA A 130 -27.95 -17.70 12.77
N VAL A 131 -28.26 -16.43 12.49
CA VAL A 131 -28.83 -15.49 13.46
C VAL A 131 -30.24 -15.90 13.87
N LEU A 132 -31.06 -16.42 12.96
CA LEU A 132 -32.41 -16.89 13.29
C LEU A 132 -32.38 -18.07 14.27
N VAL A 133 -31.44 -19.00 14.05
CA VAL A 133 -31.29 -20.21 14.87
C VAL A 133 -30.65 -19.89 16.22
N ALA A 134 -29.67 -19.00 16.25
CA ALA A 134 -29.01 -18.54 17.47
C ALA A 134 -29.01 -17.00 17.55
N PRO A 135 -30.13 -16.39 17.98
CA PRO A 135 -30.26 -14.93 18.02
C PRO A 135 -29.24 -14.26 18.93
N ASP A 136 -28.74 -14.94 19.95
CA ASP A 136 -27.73 -14.41 20.89
C ASP A 136 -26.28 -14.70 20.45
N ASP A 137 -26.06 -15.37 19.32
CA ASP A 137 -24.71 -15.61 18.78
C ASP A 137 -24.15 -14.31 18.18
N ALA A 138 -23.31 -13.65 18.97
CA ALA A 138 -22.62 -12.42 18.57
C ALA A 138 -21.83 -12.60 17.27
N GLU A 139 -21.15 -13.73 17.06
CA GLU A 139 -20.33 -13.96 15.86
C GLU A 139 -21.21 -14.08 14.61
N ALA A 140 -22.42 -14.66 14.73
CA ALA A 140 -23.39 -14.72 13.65
C ALA A 140 -23.95 -13.32 13.32
N GLN A 141 -24.28 -12.53 14.34
CA GLN A 141 -24.75 -11.14 14.14
C GLN A 141 -23.69 -10.25 13.48
N ILE A 142 -22.44 -10.38 13.92
CA ILE A 142 -21.30 -9.65 13.37
C ILE A 142 -21.08 -10.05 11.91
N LEU A 143 -21.03 -11.34 11.61
CA LEU A 143 -20.84 -11.82 10.25
C LEU A 143 -21.94 -11.34 9.30
N LEU A 144 -23.21 -11.38 9.72
CA LEU A 144 -24.34 -10.86 8.94
C LEU A 144 -24.16 -9.37 8.62
N ALA A 145 -23.82 -8.56 9.63
CA ALA A 145 -23.62 -7.12 9.45
C ALA A 145 -22.45 -6.83 8.50
N LEU A 146 -21.37 -7.62 8.56
CA LEU A 146 -20.21 -7.49 7.66
C LEU A 146 -20.54 -7.86 6.21
N ILE A 147 -21.36 -8.90 6.00
CA ILE A 147 -21.83 -9.32 4.67
C ILE A 147 -22.78 -8.28 4.06
N GLN A 148 -23.70 -7.74 4.86
CA GLN A 148 -24.59 -6.66 4.43
C GLN A 148 -23.80 -5.42 4.01
N ALA A 149 -22.75 -5.08 4.75
CA ALA A 149 -21.81 -4.05 4.33
C ALA A 149 -21.15 -4.39 2.99
N ASP A 150 -20.63 -5.60 2.79
CA ASP A 150 -20.02 -5.99 1.51
C ASP A 150 -21.02 -5.92 0.34
N ARG A 151 -22.29 -6.26 0.56
CA ARG A 151 -23.36 -6.11 -0.46
C ARG A 151 -23.65 -4.67 -0.82
N VAL A 152 -23.72 -3.76 0.16
CA VAL A 152 -23.89 -2.32 -0.12
C VAL A 152 -22.69 -1.79 -0.91
N THR A 153 -21.47 -2.18 -0.55
CA THR A 153 -20.26 -1.84 -1.31
C THR A 153 -20.32 -2.36 -2.75
N ALA A 154 -20.87 -3.57 -2.95
CA ALA A 154 -21.11 -4.16 -4.26
C ALA A 154 -22.30 -3.53 -5.03
N GLY A 155 -23.02 -2.57 -4.44
CA GLY A 155 -24.09 -1.82 -5.10
C GLY A 155 -25.50 -2.34 -4.88
N ALA A 156 -25.73 -3.17 -3.86
CA ALA A 156 -27.06 -3.59 -3.42
C ALA A 156 -27.96 -2.36 -3.14
N ARG A 157 -29.20 -2.39 -3.62
CA ARG A 157 -30.17 -1.27 -3.51
C ARG A 157 -31.26 -1.52 -2.47
N ASP A 158 -31.37 -2.75 -1.99
CA ASP A 158 -32.28 -3.24 -0.97
C ASP A 158 -31.81 -2.94 0.46
N LEU A 159 -30.56 -2.49 0.62
CA LEU A 159 -29.93 -2.21 1.92
C LEU A 159 -29.64 -0.71 2.07
N ASP A 160 -29.97 -0.14 3.23
CA ASP A 160 -29.63 1.23 3.58
C ASP A 160 -28.25 1.30 4.24
N ALA A 161 -27.35 2.08 3.65
CA ALA A 161 -25.98 2.23 4.14
C ALA A 161 -25.94 2.81 5.58
N GLY A 162 -26.83 3.74 5.91
CA GLY A 162 -26.87 4.37 7.24
C GLY A 162 -27.32 3.38 8.32
N GLU A 163 -28.25 2.50 8.02
CA GLU A 163 -28.68 1.40 8.89
C GLU A 163 -27.57 0.37 9.13
N VAL A 164 -26.83 -0.02 8.09
CA VAL A 164 -25.69 -0.93 8.24
C VAL A 164 -24.63 -0.32 9.16
N VAL A 165 -24.30 0.96 9.00
CA VAL A 165 -23.35 1.67 9.90
C VAL A 165 -23.85 1.69 11.34
N ARG A 166 -25.13 1.98 11.58
CA ARG A 166 -25.69 1.96 12.94
C ARG A 166 -25.60 0.58 13.58
N THR A 167 -25.91 -0.46 12.82
CA THR A 167 -25.85 -1.85 13.29
C THR A 167 -24.42 -2.26 13.62
N LEU A 168 -23.46 -1.98 12.73
CA LEU A 168 -22.04 -2.21 12.98
C LEU A 168 -21.55 -1.42 14.20
N THR A 169 -21.97 -0.16 14.36
CA THR A 169 -21.62 0.65 15.53
C THR A 169 -22.11 0.04 16.83
N GLY A 170 -23.38 -0.36 16.88
CA GLY A 170 -23.96 -1.01 18.06
C GLY A 170 -23.29 -2.33 18.41
N LEU A 171 -22.90 -3.12 17.40
CA LEU A 171 -22.14 -4.35 17.62
C LEU A 171 -20.72 -4.07 18.11
N ALA A 172 -20.04 -3.05 17.58
CA ALA A 172 -18.70 -2.63 18.03
C ALA A 172 -18.69 -2.22 19.50
N ASP A 173 -19.75 -1.54 19.95
CA ASP A 173 -19.88 -1.06 21.32
C ASP A 173 -20.20 -2.19 22.30
N ARG A 174 -20.98 -3.19 21.88
CA ARG A 174 -21.26 -4.40 22.69
C ARG A 174 -20.10 -5.38 22.71
N HIS A 175 -19.33 -5.46 21.63
CA HIS A 175 -18.20 -6.37 21.46
C HIS A 175 -16.91 -5.58 21.23
N PRO A 176 -16.47 -4.80 22.23
CA PRO A 176 -15.35 -3.89 22.08
C PRO A 176 -14.02 -4.62 21.84
N ASP A 177 -13.95 -5.93 22.03
CA ASP A 177 -12.74 -6.75 21.83
C ASP A 177 -12.69 -7.48 20.48
N HIS A 178 -13.73 -7.31 19.63
CA HIS A 178 -13.76 -7.93 18.32
C HIS A 178 -13.05 -7.05 17.28
N ALA A 179 -11.75 -7.33 17.05
CA ALA A 179 -10.89 -6.55 16.16
C ALA A 179 -11.49 -6.35 14.76
N GLY A 180 -11.89 -7.42 14.05
CA GLY A 180 -12.38 -7.33 12.67
C GLY A 180 -13.59 -6.40 12.46
N LEU A 181 -14.35 -6.12 13.53
CA LEU A 181 -15.52 -5.27 13.48
C LEU A 181 -15.12 -3.79 13.56
N HIS A 182 -14.17 -3.45 14.44
CA HIS A 182 -13.60 -2.10 14.48
C HIS A 182 -12.93 -1.72 13.15
N TYR A 183 -12.25 -2.68 12.50
CA TYR A 183 -11.65 -2.46 11.17
C TYR A 183 -12.67 -2.12 10.09
N ARG A 184 -13.74 -2.91 10.00
CA ARG A 184 -14.78 -2.74 8.98
C ARG A 184 -15.65 -1.52 9.25
N LEU A 185 -15.90 -1.21 10.53
CA LEU A 185 -16.64 -0.01 10.92
C LEU A 185 -15.81 1.27 10.70
N GLU A 186 -14.49 1.23 10.91
CA GLU A 186 -13.60 2.34 10.54
C GLU A 186 -13.78 2.70 9.06
N GLU A 187 -13.64 1.73 8.15
CA GLU A 187 -13.80 1.92 6.69
C GLU A 187 -15.11 2.64 6.34
N TRP A 188 -16.20 2.26 7.02
CA TRP A 188 -17.53 2.79 6.77
C TRP A 188 -17.81 4.14 7.44
N LEU A 189 -17.25 4.39 8.63
CA LEU A 189 -17.34 5.71 9.27
C LEU A 189 -16.54 6.75 8.50
N LEU A 190 -15.37 6.36 7.98
CA LEU A 190 -14.63 7.17 7.02
C LEU A 190 -15.49 7.47 5.79
N ALA A 191 -16.24 6.47 5.32
CA ALA A 191 -17.12 6.64 4.18
C ALA A 191 -18.30 7.59 4.39
N ALA A 192 -18.79 7.66 5.61
CA ALA A 192 -19.83 8.59 6.03
C ALA A 192 -19.29 10.00 6.38
N GLY A 193 -17.97 10.23 6.27
CA GLY A 193 -17.33 11.50 6.67
C GLY A 193 -17.21 11.68 8.19
N ALA A 194 -17.34 10.62 8.98
CA ALA A 194 -17.27 10.63 10.43
C ALA A 194 -15.84 10.31 10.92
N ALA A 195 -14.89 11.18 10.59
CA ALA A 195 -13.45 10.98 10.82
C ALA A 195 -13.07 10.70 12.29
N ASP A 196 -13.63 11.46 13.24
CA ASP A 196 -13.35 11.27 14.68
C ASP A 196 -13.83 9.91 15.19
N ALA A 197 -14.99 9.46 14.72
CA ALA A 197 -15.55 8.17 15.09
C ALA A 197 -14.72 7.04 14.47
N ALA A 198 -14.28 7.17 13.23
CA ALA A 198 -13.38 6.23 12.59
C ALA A 198 -12.03 6.13 13.32
N LEU A 199 -11.47 7.26 13.76
CA LEU A 199 -10.24 7.31 14.55
C LEU A 199 -10.34 6.49 15.84
N ALA A 200 -11.44 6.65 16.58
CA ALA A 200 -11.69 5.88 17.79
C ALA A 200 -11.75 4.36 17.51
N ARG A 201 -12.35 3.94 16.37
CA ARG A 201 -12.42 2.52 15.99
C ARG A 201 -11.07 1.96 15.59
N SER A 202 -10.27 2.68 14.82
CA SER A 202 -8.94 2.22 14.44
C SER A 202 -7.99 2.08 15.63
N GLN A 203 -8.07 3.01 16.59
CA GLN A 203 -7.33 2.92 17.85
C GLN A 203 -7.72 1.65 18.63
N ARG A 204 -9.02 1.35 18.68
CA ARG A 204 -9.51 0.13 19.35
C ARG A 204 -9.08 -1.13 18.62
N PHE A 205 -9.21 -1.18 17.29
CA PHE A 205 -8.68 -2.26 16.46
C PHE A 205 -7.20 -2.53 16.77
N THR A 206 -6.38 -1.47 16.76
CA THR A 206 -4.92 -1.57 16.92
C THR A 206 -4.53 -2.06 18.30
N ALA A 207 -5.27 -1.67 19.34
CA ALA A 207 -5.08 -2.18 20.69
C ALA A 207 -5.36 -3.69 20.82
N LEU A 208 -6.24 -4.25 19.96
CA LEU A 208 -6.64 -5.66 20.00
C LEU A 208 -5.81 -6.54 19.08
N ALA A 209 -5.37 -6.01 17.94
CA ALA A 209 -4.58 -6.73 16.94
C ALA A 209 -3.11 -6.88 17.38
N THR A 210 -2.87 -7.65 18.44
CA THR A 210 -1.52 -8.07 18.82
C THR A 210 -1.09 -9.25 17.94
N HIS A 211 -0.20 -8.95 16.99
CA HIS A 211 0.68 -9.87 16.24
C HIS A 211 0.17 -10.71 15.05
N THR A 212 -1.11 -10.75 14.66
CA THR A 212 -1.54 -11.69 13.58
C THR A 212 -2.48 -11.16 12.50
N LEU A 213 -3.03 -9.96 12.62
CA LEU A 213 -3.78 -9.33 11.53
C LEU A 213 -2.94 -8.22 10.91
N HIS A 214 -2.69 -8.29 9.61
CA HIS A 214 -2.12 -7.19 8.83
C HIS A 214 -3.13 -6.03 8.79
N HIS A 215 -3.11 -5.22 9.84
CA HIS A 215 -3.64 -3.88 9.79
C HIS A 215 -2.69 -3.01 8.99
N ASP A 216 -3.25 -2.13 8.17
CA ASP A 216 -2.50 -1.05 7.56
C ASP A 216 -2.86 0.24 8.32
N PRO A 217 -2.23 0.52 9.48
CA PRO A 217 -2.46 1.76 10.23
C PRO A 217 -2.18 3.03 9.40
N ILE A 218 -1.51 2.85 8.25
CA ILE A 218 -1.37 3.85 7.20
C ILE A 218 -2.74 4.41 6.77
N ALA A 219 -3.84 3.65 6.76
CA ALA A 219 -5.12 4.14 6.21
C ALA A 219 -5.76 5.31 7.00
N LEU A 220 -5.75 5.27 8.33
CA LEU A 220 -6.30 6.34 9.16
C LEU A 220 -5.31 7.51 9.34
N GLU A 221 -4.02 7.20 9.49
CA GLU A 221 -2.97 8.21 9.48
C GLU A 221 -3.03 9.04 8.20
N TRP A 222 -3.26 8.36 7.07
CA TRP A 222 -3.44 8.99 5.79
C TRP A 222 -4.76 9.74 5.71
N HIS A 223 -5.86 9.26 6.31
CA HIS A 223 -7.12 10.00 6.38
C HIS A 223 -7.01 11.33 7.14
N LEU A 224 -6.28 11.36 8.26
CA LEU A 224 -6.07 12.58 9.05
C LEU A 224 -5.14 13.57 8.32
N VAL A 225 -4.12 13.05 7.62
CA VAL A 225 -3.28 13.83 6.71
C VAL A 225 -4.09 14.33 5.49
N GLU A 226 -5.00 13.51 4.98
CA GLU A 226 -5.94 13.84 3.90
C GLU A 226 -6.84 15.00 4.35
N GLN A 227 -7.50 14.97 5.51
CA GLN A 227 -8.37 16.05 5.98
C GLN A 227 -7.64 17.33 6.44
N GLY A 228 -6.31 17.31 6.50
CA GLY A 228 -5.51 18.43 7.02
C GLY A 228 -5.47 18.54 8.55
N ASP A 229 -5.88 17.50 9.27
CA ASP A 229 -5.79 17.40 10.74
C ASP A 229 -4.44 16.78 11.16
N TYR A 230 -3.38 17.54 10.87
CA TYR A 230 -2.00 17.17 11.18
C TYR A 230 -1.72 16.96 12.69
N PRO A 231 -2.35 17.71 13.63
CA PRO A 231 -2.20 17.45 15.06
C PRO A 231 -2.73 16.07 15.50
N ALA A 232 -3.87 15.62 14.98
CA ALA A 232 -4.43 14.30 15.27
C ALA A 232 -3.57 13.17 14.68
N ALA A 233 -3.09 13.32 13.44
CA ALA A 233 -2.13 12.39 12.83
C ALA A 233 -0.85 12.26 13.66
N LEU A 234 -0.33 13.39 14.15
CA LEU A 234 0.87 13.45 14.98
C LEU A 234 0.69 12.83 16.37
N ALA A 235 -0.51 12.92 16.97
CA ALA A 235 -0.84 12.26 18.22
C ALA A 235 -0.86 10.72 18.07
N LEU A 236 -1.36 10.22 16.94
CA LEU A 236 -1.34 8.80 16.59
C LEU A 236 0.09 8.28 16.38
N TRP A 237 0.96 9.07 15.73
CA TRP A 237 2.38 8.72 15.57
C TRP A 237 3.16 8.70 16.90
N ARG A 238 2.86 9.62 17.81
CA ARG A 238 3.54 9.75 19.11
C ARG A 238 3.14 8.69 20.14
N SER A 239 1.99 8.05 19.98
CA SER A 239 1.54 7.01 20.92
C SER A 239 2.34 5.70 20.80
N GLY A 240 3.22 5.57 19.79
CA GLY A 240 4.02 4.37 19.56
C GLY A 240 3.20 3.15 19.09
N GLN A 241 1.95 3.37 18.68
CA GLN A 241 1.01 2.32 18.25
C GLN A 241 1.10 1.98 16.76
N VAL A 242 1.93 2.67 15.99
CA VAL A 242 2.40 2.13 14.71
C VAL A 242 3.38 1.02 15.07
N PRO A 243 3.09 -0.27 14.78
CA PRO A 243 4.12 -1.27 14.87
C PRO A 243 5.30 -0.72 14.06
N SER A 244 6.53 -0.79 14.57
CA SER A 244 7.68 -0.82 13.67
C SER A 244 7.28 -1.81 12.59
N GLY A 245 6.95 -1.31 11.39
CA GLY A 245 6.16 -2.08 10.45
C GLY A 245 6.78 -3.46 10.31
N PRO A 246 5.99 -4.53 10.06
CA PRO A 246 6.62 -5.81 9.78
C PRO A 246 7.73 -5.52 8.80
N ARG A 247 8.97 -5.91 9.16
CA ARG A 247 10.05 -6.08 8.20
C ARG A 247 9.45 -7.05 7.20
N ARG A 248 8.74 -6.53 6.19
CA ARG A 248 8.45 -7.26 5.00
C ARG A 248 9.82 -7.47 4.43
N THR A 249 10.41 -8.62 4.73
CA THR A 249 11.32 -9.26 3.79
C THR A 249 10.53 -9.38 2.51
N PHE A 250 10.59 -8.34 1.69
CA PHE A 250 10.15 -8.40 0.32
C PHE A 250 11.17 -9.30 -0.37
N ARG A 251 10.80 -10.58 -0.53
CA ARG A 251 11.46 -11.41 -1.54
C ARG A 251 11.12 -10.77 -2.88
N PHE A 252 12.10 -10.09 -3.47
CA PHE A 252 12.14 -9.90 -4.90
C PHE A 252 12.22 -11.30 -5.50
N ASP A 253 11.11 -11.82 -6.04
CA ASP A 253 11.14 -13.06 -6.80
C ASP A 253 11.75 -12.75 -8.18
N ALA A 254 13.05 -12.51 -8.16
CA ALA A 254 13.89 -12.52 -9.33
C ALA A 254 14.61 -13.87 -9.31
N GLY A 255 14.29 -14.75 -10.27
CA GLY A 255 15.15 -15.87 -10.67
C GLY A 255 16.52 -15.43 -11.22
N HIS A 256 17.00 -14.24 -10.84
CA HIS A 256 18.36 -13.77 -10.95
C HIS A 256 18.76 -13.28 -9.56
N GLN A 257 19.53 -14.11 -8.86
CA GLN A 257 20.34 -13.67 -7.73
C GLN A 257 21.28 -12.57 -8.24
N TYR A 258 20.91 -11.31 -8.06
CA TYR A 258 21.93 -10.30 -7.82
C TYR A 258 22.40 -10.54 -6.40
N SER A 259 23.50 -11.29 -6.25
CA SER A 259 24.22 -11.29 -5.00
C SER A 259 24.69 -9.85 -4.76
N ILE A 260 24.07 -9.18 -3.79
CA ILE A 260 24.65 -8.02 -3.12
C ILE A 260 25.86 -8.56 -2.35
N GLY A 261 26.95 -8.84 -3.08
CA GLY A 261 28.22 -9.24 -2.52
C GLY A 261 28.80 -8.05 -1.78
N HIS A 262 28.70 -8.07 -0.46
CA HIS A 262 29.34 -7.15 0.49
C HIS A 262 28.73 -5.74 0.63
N LEU A 263 27.47 -5.66 1.07
CA LEU A 263 27.10 -4.68 2.11
C LEU A 263 26.52 -5.41 3.33
N THR A 264 27.28 -6.38 3.85
CA THR A 264 27.26 -6.68 5.28
C THR A 264 27.95 -5.54 6.03
N GLY A 265 27.44 -4.32 5.90
CA GLY A 265 27.74 -3.23 6.81
C GLY A 265 26.93 -3.48 8.06
N SER A 266 27.61 -3.85 9.14
CA SER A 266 27.00 -4.15 10.44
C SER A 266 26.14 -2.95 10.89
N ARG A 267 25.29 -3.17 11.91
CA ARG A 267 24.63 -2.10 12.69
C ARG A 267 25.57 -0.93 13.05
N GLU A 268 26.89 -1.10 13.01
CA GLU A 268 27.88 -0.05 13.23
C GLU A 268 28.00 0.94 12.07
N THR A 269 27.83 0.55 10.80
CA THR A 269 27.88 1.47 9.65
C THR A 269 26.70 2.44 9.66
N ALA A 270 25.49 1.94 9.96
CA ALA A 270 24.30 2.77 10.17
C ALA A 270 24.42 3.66 11.43
N ARG A 271 25.02 3.14 12.52
CA ARG A 271 25.34 3.95 13.71
C ARG A 271 26.40 5.01 13.43
N ALA A 272 27.36 4.75 12.54
CA ALA A 272 28.36 5.72 12.11
C ALA A 272 27.73 6.82 11.24
N ALA A 273 26.82 6.47 10.32
CA ALA A 273 26.00 7.42 9.56
C ALA A 273 25.13 8.29 10.50
N ARG A 274 24.44 7.69 11.49
CA ARG A 274 23.71 8.41 12.54
C ARG A 274 24.59 9.38 13.35
N ARG A 275 25.83 9.00 13.65
CA ARG A 275 26.80 9.88 14.34
C ARG A 275 27.34 10.99 13.44
N ALA A 276 27.23 10.85 12.12
CA ALA A 276 27.62 11.88 11.15
C ALA A 276 26.50 12.90 10.87
N ILE A 277 25.23 12.58 11.18
CA ILE A 277 24.09 13.51 11.02
C ILE A 277 24.32 14.84 11.76
N PRO A 278 24.79 14.88 13.03
CA PRO A 278 25.13 16.12 13.72
C PRO A 278 26.40 16.83 13.21
N ALA A 279 27.23 16.15 12.40
CA ALA A 279 28.42 16.77 11.79
C ALA A 279 28.08 17.46 10.44
N LEU A 280 27.00 17.04 9.79
CA LEU A 280 26.48 17.64 8.55
C LEU A 280 25.65 18.91 8.79
N THR A 281 25.19 19.15 10.02
CA THR A 281 24.46 20.37 10.43
C THR A 281 25.34 21.62 10.54
N GLY A 282 26.65 21.50 10.28
CA GLY A 282 27.58 22.64 10.19
C GLY A 282 27.56 23.37 8.83
N ARG A 283 26.84 22.85 7.83
CA ARG A 283 26.58 23.57 6.57
C ARG A 283 25.37 24.49 6.72
N ALA A 284 25.51 25.73 6.27
CA ALA A 284 24.46 26.76 6.38
C ALA A 284 23.17 26.45 5.59
N ALA A 285 23.20 25.46 4.68
CA ALA A 285 22.04 24.97 3.94
C ALA A 285 22.16 23.46 3.71
N THR A 286 21.02 22.78 3.66
CA THR A 286 20.90 21.34 3.52
C THR A 286 21.03 20.90 2.06
N PRO A 287 22.06 20.12 1.65
CA PRO A 287 22.24 19.71 0.26
C PRO A 287 21.02 18.95 -0.28
N LEU A 288 20.40 19.49 -1.33
CA LEU A 288 19.17 18.96 -1.93
C LEU A 288 19.40 18.48 -3.36
N ALA A 289 19.03 17.22 -3.63
CA ALA A 289 19.03 16.66 -4.98
C ALA A 289 17.62 16.36 -5.48
N MET A 290 17.37 16.62 -6.76
CA MET A 290 16.18 16.17 -7.48
C MET A 290 16.54 15.00 -8.38
N LEU A 291 15.70 13.97 -8.38
CA LEU A 291 15.78 12.84 -9.29
C LEU A 291 14.65 12.96 -10.32
N LEU A 292 14.95 12.73 -11.58
CA LEU A 292 13.99 12.92 -12.68
C LEU A 292 14.12 11.77 -13.69
N LEU A 293 13.05 11.02 -13.90
CA LEU A 293 12.96 10.02 -14.96
C LEU A 293 12.15 10.60 -16.12
N VAL A 294 12.71 10.61 -17.33
CA VAL A 294 12.03 11.19 -18.50
C VAL A 294 11.91 10.20 -19.66
N LYS A 295 10.83 10.38 -20.42
CA LYS A 295 10.61 9.79 -21.75
C LYS A 295 9.77 10.74 -22.59
N ASP A 296 10.37 11.29 -23.63
CA ASP A 296 9.72 12.21 -24.58
C ASP A 296 9.07 13.43 -23.87
N GLU A 297 9.93 14.22 -23.22
CA GLU A 297 9.59 15.36 -22.37
C GLU A 297 10.19 16.69 -22.87
N ALA A 298 10.47 16.81 -24.17
CA ALA A 298 11.19 17.96 -24.75
C ALA A 298 10.47 19.30 -24.49
N ALA A 299 9.13 19.25 -24.42
CA ALA A 299 8.28 20.41 -24.15
C ALA A 299 8.41 20.98 -22.72
N LEU A 300 8.84 20.19 -21.73
CA LEU A 300 8.86 20.61 -20.31
C LEU A 300 10.24 20.57 -19.67
N VAL A 301 11.13 19.67 -20.09
CA VAL A 301 12.33 19.30 -19.32
C VAL A 301 13.23 20.49 -18.97
N ARG A 302 13.38 21.46 -19.87
CA ARG A 302 14.18 22.67 -19.64
C ARG A 302 13.58 23.55 -18.55
N ASP A 303 12.31 23.89 -18.68
CA ASP A 303 11.60 24.76 -17.74
C ASP A 303 11.44 24.08 -16.37
N HIS A 304 11.20 22.76 -16.38
CA HIS A 304 11.15 21.94 -15.17
C HIS A 304 12.46 22.00 -14.40
N ILE A 305 13.60 21.73 -15.05
CA ILE A 305 14.92 21.78 -14.40
C ILE A 305 15.25 23.20 -13.93
N ALA A 306 15.01 24.21 -14.78
CA ALA A 306 15.26 25.60 -14.43
C ALA A 306 14.48 26.04 -13.18
N HIS A 307 13.19 25.68 -13.10
CA HIS A 307 12.35 25.96 -11.94
C HIS A 307 12.96 25.38 -10.65
N HIS A 308 13.33 24.11 -10.65
CA HIS A 308 13.83 23.43 -9.46
C HIS A 308 15.20 23.95 -9.02
N LEU A 309 16.10 24.27 -9.96
CA LEU A 309 17.35 24.96 -9.65
C LEU A 309 17.10 26.35 -9.04
N GLY A 310 16.13 27.11 -9.57
CA GLY A 310 15.69 28.39 -9.00
C GLY A 310 15.04 28.26 -7.62
N GLN A 311 14.46 27.10 -7.29
CA GLN A 311 13.95 26.78 -5.95
C GLN A 311 15.06 26.39 -4.95
N GLY A 312 16.31 26.29 -5.40
CA GLY A 312 17.46 25.95 -4.56
C GLY A 312 17.85 24.47 -4.56
N VAL A 313 17.36 23.68 -5.52
CA VAL A 313 17.94 22.35 -5.77
C VAL A 313 19.39 22.51 -6.23
N GLU A 314 20.31 21.83 -5.57
CA GLU A 314 21.74 21.95 -5.85
C GLU A 314 22.19 21.02 -6.97
N ARG A 315 21.53 19.86 -7.11
CA ARG A 315 21.86 18.83 -8.09
C ARG A 315 20.61 18.20 -8.69
N VAL A 316 20.63 17.97 -10.00
CA VAL A 316 19.57 17.23 -10.69
C VAL A 316 20.16 16.01 -11.37
N LEU A 317 19.69 14.84 -11.01
CA LEU A 317 20.02 13.59 -11.69
C LEU A 317 18.85 13.22 -12.60
N VAL A 318 19.14 13.04 -13.88
CA VAL A 318 18.13 12.71 -14.89
C VAL A 318 18.46 11.35 -15.47
N THR A 319 17.51 10.42 -15.44
CA THR A 319 17.57 9.21 -16.28
C THR A 319 16.72 9.43 -17.52
N ASP A 320 17.34 9.33 -18.71
CA ASP A 320 16.62 9.36 -19.99
C ASP A 320 16.34 7.93 -20.46
N ASN A 321 15.06 7.59 -20.62
CA ASN A 321 14.61 6.28 -21.08
C ASN A 321 14.57 6.21 -22.63
N GLY A 322 15.67 6.57 -23.27
CA GLY A 322 15.83 6.58 -24.72
C GLY A 322 14.82 7.47 -25.44
N SER A 323 14.70 8.74 -25.04
CA SER A 323 13.76 9.68 -25.68
C SER A 323 14.04 9.87 -27.17
N THR A 324 12.98 10.19 -27.92
CA THR A 324 12.97 10.27 -29.39
C THR A 324 12.44 11.59 -29.94
N ASP A 325 12.00 12.50 -29.06
CA ASP A 325 11.38 13.80 -29.39
C ASP A 325 12.36 14.99 -29.30
N GLY A 326 13.66 14.75 -29.13
CA GLY A 326 14.68 15.78 -28.90
C GLY A 326 14.97 16.08 -27.43
N THR A 327 14.32 15.41 -26.47
CA THR A 327 14.62 15.53 -25.02
C THR A 327 16.11 15.33 -24.73
N ARG A 328 16.75 14.36 -25.40
CA ARG A 328 18.15 14.02 -25.16
C ARG A 328 19.12 15.15 -25.50
N ASP A 329 18.87 15.86 -26.60
CA ASP A 329 19.68 17.00 -27.04
C ASP A 329 19.56 18.16 -26.05
N ILE A 330 18.34 18.43 -25.59
CA ILE A 330 18.09 19.42 -24.54
C ILE A 330 18.87 19.04 -23.28
N LEU A 331 18.77 17.80 -22.81
CA LEU A 331 19.50 17.33 -21.62
C LEU A 331 21.02 17.43 -21.77
N ALA A 332 21.56 17.16 -22.97
CA ALA A 332 22.99 17.32 -23.24
C ALA A 332 23.45 18.78 -23.09
N ASP A 333 22.65 19.73 -23.58
CA ASP A 333 22.91 21.16 -23.41
C ASP A 333 22.80 21.61 -21.94
N LEU A 334 21.80 21.10 -21.22
CA LEU A 334 21.62 21.43 -19.81
C LEU A 334 22.76 20.89 -18.95
N GLN A 335 23.22 19.66 -19.16
CA GLN A 335 24.37 19.08 -18.47
C GLN A 335 25.67 19.90 -18.70
N ARG A 336 25.80 20.59 -19.83
CA ARG A 336 26.98 21.43 -20.11
C ARG A 336 26.96 22.75 -19.35
N THR A 337 25.78 23.25 -18.99
CA THR A 337 25.54 24.62 -18.53
C THR A 337 25.08 24.70 -17.08
N TRP A 338 24.39 23.68 -16.57
CA TRP A 338 23.75 23.61 -15.25
C TRP A 338 24.25 22.38 -14.47
N PRO A 339 24.02 22.29 -13.14
CA PRO A 339 24.44 21.16 -12.31
C PRO A 339 23.50 19.94 -12.49
N VAL A 340 23.42 19.46 -13.73
CA VAL A 340 22.59 18.35 -14.18
C VAL A 340 23.50 17.20 -14.60
N ASP A 341 23.18 15.99 -14.15
CA ASP A 341 23.83 14.76 -14.59
C ASP A 341 22.81 13.84 -15.27
N VAL A 342 23.13 13.39 -16.48
CA VAL A 342 22.26 12.57 -17.31
C VAL A 342 22.79 11.13 -17.36
N ILE A 343 21.88 10.18 -17.13
CA ILE A 343 22.11 8.75 -17.22
C ILE A 343 21.27 8.21 -18.39
N ASP A 344 21.94 7.60 -19.36
CA ASP A 344 21.28 7.02 -20.53
C ASP A 344 20.82 5.59 -20.24
N GLU A 345 19.53 5.32 -20.39
CA GLU A 345 18.95 3.97 -20.35
C GLU A 345 18.37 3.62 -21.72
N PRO A 346 19.21 3.12 -22.66
CA PRO A 346 18.76 2.75 -24.00
C PRO A 346 18.04 1.41 -24.04
N ALA A 347 18.12 0.61 -22.97
CA ALA A 347 17.43 -0.66 -22.85
C ALA A 347 15.92 -0.41 -22.74
N GLY A 348 15.14 -0.85 -23.73
CA GLY A 348 13.69 -0.67 -23.74
C GLY A 348 13.02 -1.23 -22.48
N GLY A 349 12.02 -0.52 -21.97
CA GLY A 349 11.26 -0.92 -20.79
C GLY A 349 10.96 0.27 -19.87
N TRP A 350 10.33 -0.01 -18.73
CA TRP A 350 10.08 0.99 -17.70
C TRP A 350 10.35 0.38 -16.34
N GLN A 351 11.47 0.77 -15.74
CA GLN A 351 11.94 0.29 -14.43
C GLN A 351 12.09 1.48 -13.48
N GLN A 352 11.00 2.22 -13.28
CA GLN A 352 11.01 3.47 -12.53
C GLN A 352 11.57 3.31 -11.13
N ASP A 353 11.11 2.30 -10.38
CA ASP A 353 11.60 1.97 -9.04
C ASP A 353 13.12 1.75 -9.01
N LEU A 354 13.63 0.93 -9.92
CA LEU A 354 15.06 0.62 -10.00
C LEU A 354 15.89 1.86 -10.33
N TRP A 355 15.50 2.60 -11.36
CA TRP A 355 16.27 3.73 -11.86
C TRP A 355 16.23 4.92 -10.91
N THR A 356 15.08 5.23 -10.29
CA THR A 356 14.99 6.30 -9.30
C THR A 356 15.74 5.94 -8.01
N SER A 357 15.68 4.68 -7.56
CA SER A 357 16.47 4.21 -6.41
C SER A 357 17.98 4.33 -6.69
N ARG A 358 18.42 3.94 -7.89
CA ARG A 358 19.83 4.11 -8.30
C ARG A 358 20.25 5.58 -8.31
N MET A 359 19.42 6.47 -8.85
CA MET A 359 19.70 7.91 -8.79
C MET A 359 19.77 8.41 -7.35
N ALA A 360 18.93 7.91 -6.44
CA ALA A 360 18.95 8.28 -5.03
C ALA A 360 20.28 7.91 -4.36
N TRP A 361 20.80 6.70 -4.61
CA TRP A 361 22.10 6.27 -4.09
C TRP A 361 23.24 7.12 -4.65
N ILE A 362 23.24 7.40 -5.96
CA ILE A 362 24.25 8.29 -6.56
C ILE A 362 24.19 9.67 -5.92
N ALA A 363 22.99 10.23 -5.73
CA ALA A 363 22.80 11.52 -5.09
C ALA A 363 23.35 11.56 -3.65
N ALA A 364 23.03 10.53 -2.85
CA ALA A 364 23.49 10.40 -1.48
C ALA A 364 25.02 10.20 -1.40
N GLU A 365 25.58 9.25 -2.15
CA GLU A 365 26.99 8.88 -2.05
C GLU A 365 27.91 9.90 -2.71
N ARG A 366 27.60 10.33 -3.93
CA ARG A 366 28.50 11.18 -4.73
C ARG A 366 28.35 12.65 -4.40
N TYR A 367 27.11 13.11 -4.22
CA TYR A 367 26.82 14.52 -4.00
C TYR A 367 26.57 14.86 -2.53
N GLN A 368 26.60 13.86 -1.65
CA GLN A 368 26.34 14.03 -0.23
C GLN A 368 25.00 14.75 -0.01
N ALA A 369 24.01 14.42 -0.86
CA ALA A 369 22.66 14.96 -0.77
C ALA A 369 22.06 14.52 0.56
N ASP A 370 21.70 15.48 1.40
CA ASP A 370 21.11 15.21 2.70
C ASP A 370 19.62 14.91 2.54
N TRP A 371 18.93 15.69 1.71
CA TRP A 371 17.58 15.38 1.24
C TRP A 371 17.55 15.17 -0.27
N LEU A 372 16.62 14.32 -0.70
CA LEU A 372 16.32 14.12 -2.10
C LEU A 372 14.82 13.88 -2.32
N PHE A 373 14.35 14.13 -3.52
CA PHE A 373 13.00 13.80 -3.97
C PHE A 373 13.02 13.36 -5.43
N SER A 374 12.09 12.50 -5.80
CA SER A 374 11.86 12.10 -7.19
C SER A 374 10.65 12.85 -7.72
N ALA A 375 10.83 13.58 -8.82
CA ALA A 375 9.78 14.36 -9.46
C ALA A 375 9.37 13.72 -10.80
N ASP A 376 8.07 13.78 -11.11
CA ASP A 376 7.60 13.53 -12.47
C ASP A 376 7.78 14.80 -13.33
N ALA A 377 7.97 14.66 -14.65
CA ALA A 377 8.31 15.78 -15.53
C ALA A 377 7.20 16.85 -15.64
N ASP A 378 5.97 16.51 -15.27
CA ASP A 378 4.81 17.40 -15.15
C ASP A 378 4.59 17.95 -13.72
N GLU A 379 5.57 17.85 -12.84
CA GLU A 379 5.46 18.33 -11.45
C GLU A 379 6.33 19.56 -11.18
N GLN A 380 5.81 20.54 -10.43
CA GLN A 380 6.60 21.64 -9.90
C GLN A 380 6.55 21.65 -8.38
N TRP A 381 7.69 21.38 -7.75
CA TRP A 381 7.85 21.52 -6.31
C TRP A 381 8.07 22.98 -5.96
N CYS A 382 7.21 23.53 -5.11
CA CYS A 382 7.16 24.96 -4.80
C CYS A 382 7.13 25.19 -3.29
N ALA A 383 7.83 26.24 -2.85
CA ALA A 383 7.70 26.84 -1.53
C ALA A 383 7.95 28.35 -1.63
N ASP A 384 7.42 29.14 -0.69
CA ASP A 384 7.60 30.60 -0.68
C ASP A 384 9.06 31.05 -0.38
N ARG A 385 9.92 30.08 -0.05
CA ARG A 385 11.35 30.21 0.28
C ARG A 385 12.13 29.07 -0.39
N PRO A 386 13.48 29.05 -0.39
CA PRO A 386 14.21 27.96 -1.00
C PRO A 386 13.76 26.61 -0.43
N LEU A 387 13.61 25.60 -1.29
CA LEU A 387 13.22 24.25 -0.88
C LEU A 387 14.13 23.71 0.24
N PRO A 388 15.47 23.85 0.21
CA PRO A 388 16.31 23.42 1.33
C PRO A 388 15.91 24.04 2.67
N THR A 389 15.55 25.33 2.67
CA THR A 389 15.09 26.04 3.87
C THR A 389 13.72 25.53 4.33
N ALA A 390 12.77 25.39 3.41
CA ALA A 390 11.43 24.86 3.72
C ALA A 390 11.49 23.42 4.25
N ILE A 391 12.38 22.58 3.71
CA ILE A 391 12.63 21.21 4.16
C ILE A 391 13.22 21.20 5.57
N ALA A 392 14.23 22.03 5.84
CA ALA A 392 14.83 22.12 7.17
C ALA A 392 13.82 22.57 8.23
N GLU A 393 13.01 23.59 7.93
CA GLU A 393 11.94 24.06 8.80
C GLU A 393 10.87 22.99 9.03
N ALA A 394 10.48 22.25 7.98
CA ALA A 394 9.51 21.16 8.08
C ALA A 394 10.05 19.96 8.88
N ALA A 395 11.34 19.63 8.76
CA ALA A 395 11.95 18.51 9.46
C ALA A 395 12.20 18.81 10.96
N ALA A 396 12.46 20.07 11.33
CA ALA A 396 12.88 20.44 12.67
C ALA A 396 11.97 19.94 13.82
N PRO A 397 10.63 20.00 13.73
CA PRO A 397 9.73 19.50 14.78
C PRO A 397 9.79 17.98 14.99
N TYR A 398 10.24 17.23 13.99
CA TYR A 398 10.36 15.77 14.01
C TYR A 398 11.75 15.31 14.48
N GLY A 399 12.67 16.26 14.71
CA GLY A 399 14.02 15.99 15.17
C GLY A 399 14.94 15.41 14.08
N PRO A 400 16.21 15.12 14.45
CA PRO A 400 17.24 14.70 13.50
C PRO A 400 16.99 13.31 12.90
N GLU A 401 16.16 12.49 13.53
CA GLU A 401 15.81 11.15 13.04
C GLU A 401 14.78 11.18 11.90
N CYS A 402 14.20 12.35 11.58
CA CYS A 402 13.25 12.49 10.48
C CYS A 402 13.89 12.08 9.14
N SER A 403 13.41 10.95 8.63
CA SER A 403 13.93 10.28 7.44
C SER A 403 13.15 10.61 6.17
N MET A 404 11.89 11.07 6.32
CA MET A 404 11.00 11.32 5.20
C MET A 404 9.98 12.42 5.54
N LEU A 405 9.69 13.27 4.56
CA LEU A 405 8.65 14.29 4.62
C LEU A 405 7.67 14.12 3.47
N LEU A 406 6.38 14.31 3.75
CA LEU A 406 5.33 14.31 2.75
C LEU A 406 4.94 15.74 2.36
N ALA A 407 5.07 16.06 1.07
CA ALA A 407 4.61 17.31 0.50
C ALA A 407 3.25 17.11 -0.17
N ARG A 408 2.32 18.04 0.09
CA ARG A 408 0.98 18.00 -0.50
C ARG A 408 1.05 18.21 -2.02
N GLN A 409 0.14 17.57 -2.75
CA GLN A 409 0.04 17.70 -4.20
C GLN A 409 -1.22 18.48 -4.57
N TRP A 410 -1.09 19.44 -5.50
CA TRP A 410 -2.21 20.12 -6.15
C TRP A 410 -2.36 19.61 -7.58
N LEU A 411 -3.55 19.16 -7.94
CA LEU A 411 -3.84 18.74 -9.30
C LEU A 411 -4.22 19.96 -10.13
N MET A 412 -3.36 20.32 -11.06
CA MET A 412 -3.55 21.52 -11.89
C MET A 412 -4.60 21.24 -12.96
N VAL A 413 -5.56 22.14 -13.10
CA VAL A 413 -6.71 22.03 -14.01
C VAL A 413 -6.54 23.00 -15.18
N PRO A 414 -6.07 22.53 -16.34
CA PRO A 414 -5.86 23.41 -17.49
C PRO A 414 -7.19 23.87 -18.09
N ASP A 415 -7.11 24.94 -18.89
CA ASP A 415 -8.23 25.35 -19.73
C ASP A 415 -8.39 24.39 -20.91
N ALA A 416 -9.62 24.00 -21.22
CA ALA A 416 -9.92 23.18 -22.38
C ALA A 416 -9.53 23.87 -23.70
N ALA A 417 -9.49 25.21 -23.71
CA ALA A 417 -9.04 25.99 -24.86
C ALA A 417 -7.51 26.24 -24.87
N ALA A 418 -6.79 25.86 -23.81
CA ALA A 418 -5.33 25.98 -23.79
C ALA A 418 -4.72 25.01 -24.80
N SER A 419 -3.66 25.44 -25.47
CA SER A 419 -2.89 24.61 -26.39
C SER A 419 -1.49 24.37 -25.84
N GLY A 420 -0.94 23.21 -26.18
CA GLY A 420 0.37 22.75 -25.75
C GLY A 420 0.40 22.22 -24.33
N ARG A 421 1.61 22.16 -23.80
CA ARG A 421 1.93 21.73 -22.46
C ARG A 421 2.85 22.76 -21.83
N GLY A 422 2.62 23.05 -20.56
CA GLY A 422 3.42 24.01 -19.83
C GLY A 422 2.97 24.15 -18.40
N PHE A 423 3.58 25.10 -17.70
CA PHE A 423 3.38 25.32 -16.28
C PHE A 423 2.53 26.57 -15.96
N ALA A 424 1.83 27.11 -16.97
CA ALA A 424 1.09 28.36 -16.86
C ALA A 424 -0.23 28.24 -16.09
N THR A 425 -0.70 27.02 -15.80
CA THR A 425 -1.99 26.79 -15.14
C THR A 425 -1.99 27.32 -13.70
N THR A 426 -2.98 28.15 -13.38
CA THR A 426 -3.22 28.73 -12.04
C THR A 426 -4.46 28.16 -11.36
N ARG A 427 -5.25 27.33 -12.04
CA ARG A 427 -6.39 26.61 -11.45
C ARG A 427 -5.94 25.26 -10.94
N ALA A 428 -6.33 24.92 -9.72
CA ALA A 428 -6.02 23.62 -9.15
C ALA A 428 -7.16 23.10 -8.29
N ILE A 429 -7.26 21.78 -8.19
CA ILE A 429 -7.99 21.14 -7.11
C ILE A 429 -7.04 21.14 -5.91
N THR A 430 -7.43 21.86 -4.85
CA THR A 430 -6.63 22.09 -3.63
C THR A 430 -7.19 21.37 -2.41
N SER A 431 -8.46 20.98 -2.46
CA SER A 431 -9.10 20.16 -1.43
C SER A 431 -8.68 18.70 -1.58
N PRO A 432 -8.45 18.01 -0.46
CA PRO A 432 -8.03 16.61 -0.44
C PRO A 432 -9.17 15.73 -0.95
N LEU A 433 -9.12 15.38 -2.23
CA LEU A 433 -9.94 14.29 -2.77
C LEU A 433 -9.07 13.03 -2.64
N GLY A 434 -9.53 12.12 -1.77
CA GLY A 434 -8.75 11.05 -1.15
C GLY A 434 -8.12 10.02 -2.10
N THR A 435 -7.43 9.06 -1.48
CA THR A 435 -6.72 7.95 -2.16
C THR A 435 -7.61 7.05 -3.03
N THR A 436 -6.96 6.36 -3.99
CA THR A 436 -7.50 5.33 -4.89
C THR A 436 -8.27 4.17 -4.25
N ARG A 437 -8.26 4.02 -2.92
CA ARG A 437 -9.07 3.00 -2.22
C ARG A 437 -10.58 3.26 -2.34
N TRP A 438 -10.92 4.49 -2.72
CA TRP A 438 -12.27 4.97 -3.02
C TRP A 438 -12.74 4.76 -4.46
N VAL A 439 -11.90 4.21 -5.34
CA VAL A 439 -12.30 3.86 -6.71
C VAL A 439 -12.81 2.41 -6.73
N GLY A 440 -13.79 2.14 -5.87
CA GLY A 440 -14.62 0.94 -5.88
C GLY A 440 -15.81 1.03 -6.85
N ARG A 441 -15.82 2.01 -7.77
CA ARG A 441 -16.79 2.07 -8.86
C ARG A 441 -16.04 2.27 -10.17
N ALA A 442 -16.10 1.27 -11.03
CA ALA A 442 -15.67 1.34 -12.43
C ALA A 442 -16.49 2.36 -13.27
N ASP A 443 -17.37 3.12 -12.62
CA ASP A 443 -18.33 4.05 -13.16
C ASP A 443 -18.22 5.38 -12.36
N GLN A 444 -17.74 6.42 -13.06
CA GLN A 444 -18.09 7.83 -12.84
C GLN A 444 -17.51 8.63 -11.64
N ALA A 445 -16.21 8.56 -11.36
CA ALA A 445 -15.37 9.72 -10.94
C ALA A 445 -13.93 9.25 -10.63
N ALA A 446 -12.96 10.18 -10.63
CA ALA A 446 -11.88 10.21 -9.63
C ALA A 446 -10.42 9.85 -9.94
N TRP A 447 -9.97 9.44 -11.13
CA TRP A 447 -8.50 9.29 -11.30
C TRP A 447 -7.75 10.64 -11.35
N TRP A 448 -8.34 11.70 -11.93
CA TRP A 448 -7.84 13.08 -11.86
C TRP A 448 -8.26 13.82 -10.58
N HIS A 449 -8.86 13.11 -9.61
CA HIS A 449 -9.17 13.67 -8.30
C HIS A 449 -8.23 13.16 -7.21
N VAL A 450 -7.56 12.02 -7.42
CA VAL A 450 -6.68 11.45 -6.41
C VAL A 450 -5.42 12.32 -6.22
N GLN A 451 -5.36 13.03 -5.10
CA GLN A 451 -4.20 13.80 -4.67
C GLN A 451 -3.37 12.97 -3.69
N LEU A 452 -2.33 12.30 -4.20
CA LEU A 452 -1.39 11.59 -3.35
C LEU A 452 -0.19 12.49 -3.04
N PRO A 453 0.15 12.75 -1.76
CA PRO A 453 1.36 13.50 -1.43
C PRO A 453 2.61 12.82 -1.98
N LYS A 454 3.68 13.60 -2.13
CA LYS A 454 4.96 13.16 -2.68
C LYS A 454 6.03 13.12 -1.59
N ALA A 455 6.93 12.14 -1.67
CA ALA A 455 7.93 11.90 -0.65
C ALA A 455 9.24 12.67 -0.92
N LEU A 456 9.71 13.39 0.09
CA LEU A 456 11.10 13.80 0.27
C LEU A 456 11.75 12.80 1.23
N VAL A 457 12.97 12.35 0.96
CA VAL A 457 13.65 11.34 1.78
C VAL A 457 15.10 11.73 2.06
N ARG A 458 15.60 11.34 3.23
CA ARG A 458 17.00 11.49 3.62
C ARG A 458 17.88 10.57 2.77
N GLY A 459 18.90 11.14 2.12
CA GLY A 459 19.83 10.37 1.30
C GLY A 459 20.59 9.31 2.09
N ALA A 460 20.92 9.57 3.36
CA ALA A 460 21.72 8.66 4.19
C ALA A 460 21.03 7.33 4.54
N VAL A 461 19.71 7.22 4.38
CA VAL A 461 18.92 6.05 4.81
C VAL A 461 17.97 5.52 3.74
N VAL A 462 18.01 6.07 2.52
CA VAL A 462 17.14 5.63 1.41
C VAL A 462 17.62 4.29 0.86
N GLU A 463 16.74 3.30 0.85
CA GLU A 463 16.98 2.00 0.22
C GLU A 463 16.35 1.94 -1.16
N ALA A 464 15.10 2.40 -1.30
CA ALA A 464 14.38 2.39 -2.57
C ALA A 464 13.32 3.48 -2.65
N ILE A 465 12.97 3.89 -3.86
CA ILE A 465 11.87 4.81 -4.15
C ILE A 465 10.76 4.04 -4.88
N TRP A 466 9.54 4.18 -4.40
CA TRP A 466 8.39 3.46 -4.95
C TRP A 466 7.89 4.12 -6.26
N PRO A 467 7.33 3.35 -7.22
CA PRO A 467 6.74 3.91 -8.43
C PRO A 467 5.67 4.97 -8.10
N GLY A 468 5.69 6.10 -8.82
CA GLY A 468 4.83 7.24 -8.55
C GLY A 468 5.35 8.23 -7.49
N ASN A 469 6.49 7.94 -6.86
CA ASN A 469 7.22 8.87 -5.96
C ASN A 469 6.44 9.29 -4.69
N HIS A 470 5.42 8.54 -4.30
CA HIS A 470 4.60 8.80 -3.11
C HIS A 470 5.19 8.23 -1.82
N TYR A 471 6.19 7.36 -1.93
CA TYR A 471 6.77 6.59 -0.83
C TYR A 471 8.24 6.24 -1.12
N ALA A 472 9.05 6.15 -0.07
CA ALA A 472 10.42 5.60 -0.13
C ALA A 472 10.64 4.60 1.02
N VAL A 473 11.40 3.53 0.74
CA VAL A 473 11.83 2.55 1.75
C VAL A 473 13.09 3.09 2.43
N THR A 474 13.08 3.11 3.76
CA THR A 474 14.24 3.52 4.56
C THR A 474 14.52 2.53 5.68
N TRP A 475 15.77 2.49 6.16
CA TRP A 475 16.22 1.51 7.17
C TRP A 475 15.51 1.66 8.53
N GLU A 476 15.13 2.90 8.87
CA GLU A 476 14.37 3.26 10.08
C GLU A 476 13.39 4.41 9.75
N PRO A 477 12.17 4.09 9.28
CA PRO A 477 11.25 5.09 8.79
C PRO A 477 10.72 5.96 9.93
N GLN A 478 11.03 7.24 9.85
CA GLN A 478 10.48 8.32 10.67
C GLN A 478 9.95 9.40 9.74
N TRP A 479 8.67 9.70 9.89
CA TRP A 479 7.90 10.50 8.95
C TRP A 479 7.57 11.88 9.52
N GLY A 480 7.38 12.83 8.61
CA GLY A 480 6.79 14.11 8.91
C GLY A 480 6.04 14.66 7.71
N VAL A 481 5.43 15.83 7.87
CA VAL A 481 4.76 16.54 6.78
C VAL A 481 5.46 17.87 6.51
N ALA A 482 5.43 18.29 5.25
CA ALA A 482 5.98 19.56 4.80
C ALA A 482 4.87 20.47 4.25
N PRO A 483 4.03 21.07 5.12
CA PRO A 483 2.84 21.83 4.68
C PRO A 483 3.18 23.10 3.88
N ALA A 484 4.39 23.64 4.06
CA ALA A 484 4.90 24.78 3.30
C ALA A 484 5.42 24.40 1.90
N ILE A 485 5.50 23.11 1.59
CA ILE A 485 5.94 22.59 0.28
C ILE A 485 4.73 22.05 -0.46
N THR A 486 4.56 22.47 -1.70
CA THR A 486 3.44 22.07 -2.54
C THR A 486 3.95 21.56 -3.89
N VAL A 487 3.43 20.43 -4.34
CA VAL A 487 3.73 19.85 -5.66
C VAL A 487 2.58 20.16 -6.61
N ARG A 488 2.82 21.02 -7.60
CA ARG A 488 1.84 21.32 -8.65
C ARG A 488 1.95 20.28 -9.76
N HIS A 489 0.93 19.45 -9.96
CA HIS A 489 0.96 18.35 -10.92
C HIS A 489 0.11 18.67 -12.17
N HIS A 490 0.79 18.99 -13.27
CA HIS A 490 0.24 19.42 -14.56
C HIS A 490 -0.03 18.23 -15.49
N HIS A 491 -0.86 17.31 -15.01
CA HIS A 491 -1.04 15.96 -15.54
C HIS A 491 -1.86 15.84 -16.84
N LEU A 492 -2.61 16.88 -17.25
CA LEU A 492 -3.58 16.83 -18.37
C LEU A 492 -3.16 17.54 -19.66
N GLY A 493 -2.49 18.71 -19.61
CA GLY A 493 -2.14 19.48 -20.82
C GLY A 493 -3.30 19.68 -21.81
N ASP A 494 -2.99 19.86 -23.09
CA ASP A 494 -3.97 19.76 -24.17
C ASP A 494 -4.34 18.29 -24.51
N PHE A 495 -5.44 18.09 -25.24
CA PHE A 495 -5.93 16.74 -25.55
C PHE A 495 -4.96 15.93 -26.42
N ALA A 496 -4.30 16.57 -27.40
CA ALA A 496 -3.40 15.88 -28.32
C ALA A 496 -2.21 15.28 -27.57
N TRP A 497 -1.63 16.06 -26.66
CA TRP A 497 -0.58 15.62 -25.76
C TRP A 497 -1.09 14.54 -24.80
N PHE A 498 -2.26 14.74 -24.18
CA PHE A 498 -2.83 13.76 -23.25
C PHE A 498 -3.02 12.39 -23.92
N GLN A 499 -3.56 12.37 -25.13
CA GLN A 499 -3.72 11.15 -25.92
C GLN A 499 -2.37 10.50 -26.24
N ALA A 500 -1.36 11.29 -26.63
CA ALA A 500 -0.02 10.78 -26.88
C ALA A 500 0.60 10.16 -25.61
N LYS A 501 0.44 10.78 -24.44
CA LYS A 501 0.86 10.24 -23.14
C LYS A 501 0.18 8.91 -22.86
N VAL A 502 -1.14 8.83 -22.99
CA VAL A 502 -1.91 7.58 -22.76
C VAL A 502 -1.40 6.46 -23.66
N ARG A 503 -1.21 6.71 -24.95
CA ARG A 503 -0.70 5.72 -25.91
C ARG A 503 0.72 5.27 -25.59
N ARG A 504 1.59 6.21 -25.22
CA ARG A 504 2.98 5.91 -24.83
C ARG A 504 3.03 5.03 -23.59
N VAL A 505 2.27 5.38 -22.55
CA VAL A 505 2.19 4.59 -21.31
C VAL A 505 1.60 3.21 -21.60
N ALA A 506 0.56 3.11 -22.42
CA ALA A 506 -0.03 1.83 -22.82
C ALA A 506 0.97 0.92 -23.57
N ALA A 507 1.75 1.48 -24.49
CA ALA A 507 2.80 0.73 -25.20
C ALA A 507 3.87 0.22 -24.23
N THR A 508 4.30 1.07 -23.28
CA THR A 508 5.24 0.70 -22.22
C THR A 508 4.71 -0.42 -21.32
N MET A 509 3.41 -0.37 -20.96
CA MET A 509 2.74 -1.41 -20.17
C MET A 509 2.71 -2.74 -20.90
N ALA A 510 2.39 -2.73 -22.20
CA ALA A 510 2.36 -3.93 -23.02
C ALA A 510 3.76 -4.58 -23.14
N ALA A 511 4.81 -3.76 -23.22
CA ALA A 511 6.19 -4.21 -23.25
C ALA A 511 6.72 -4.69 -21.88
N ASN A 512 6.05 -4.36 -20.76
CA ASN A 512 6.47 -4.73 -19.41
C ASN A 512 5.31 -5.30 -18.56
N PRO A 513 5.03 -6.62 -18.65
CA PRO A 513 3.93 -7.28 -17.93
C PRO A 513 4.00 -7.15 -16.40
N ARG A 514 5.19 -6.93 -15.84
CA ARG A 514 5.39 -6.68 -14.40
C ARG A 514 4.70 -5.39 -13.95
N TRP A 515 4.71 -4.36 -14.80
CA TRP A 515 4.12 -3.05 -14.51
C TRP A 515 2.62 -3.01 -14.82
N GLY A 516 2.17 -3.80 -15.80
CA GLY A 516 0.76 -3.89 -16.20
C GLY A 516 -0.22 -4.14 -15.04
N ARG A 517 0.17 -4.91 -14.02
CA ARG A 517 -0.69 -5.21 -12.85
C ARG A 517 -0.92 -4.03 -11.89
N HIS A 518 -0.11 -2.97 -11.97
CA HIS A 518 -0.13 -1.84 -11.04
C HIS A 518 -0.60 -0.51 -11.66
N ALA A 519 -0.99 -0.51 -12.94
CA ALA A 519 -1.33 0.70 -13.70
C ALA A 519 -2.78 0.73 -14.19
N GLY A 520 -3.74 0.32 -13.34
CA GLY A 520 -5.16 0.17 -13.70
C GLY A 520 -5.82 1.41 -14.31
N VAL A 521 -5.43 2.62 -13.86
CA VAL A 521 -5.91 3.88 -14.44
C VAL A 521 -5.54 4.00 -15.92
N TYR A 522 -4.28 3.75 -16.26
CA TYR A 522 -3.81 3.84 -17.65
C TYR A 522 -4.33 2.69 -18.51
N GLN A 523 -4.63 1.51 -17.94
CA GLN A 523 -5.34 0.45 -18.67
C GLN A 523 -6.72 0.93 -19.14
N ARG A 524 -7.50 1.55 -18.23
CA ARG A 524 -8.81 2.10 -18.57
C ARG A 524 -8.71 3.23 -19.59
N LEU A 525 -7.75 4.15 -19.43
CA LEU A 525 -7.54 5.23 -20.41
C LEU A 525 -7.18 4.69 -21.79
N ALA A 526 -6.34 3.65 -21.87
CA ALA A 526 -6.02 2.99 -23.13
C ALA A 526 -7.26 2.34 -23.78
N GLN A 527 -8.13 1.70 -22.99
CA GLN A 527 -9.40 1.16 -23.49
C GLN A 527 -10.33 2.26 -24.00
N LEU A 528 -10.40 3.40 -23.31
CA LEU A 528 -11.19 4.56 -23.76
C LEU A 528 -10.63 5.18 -25.04
N ASP A 529 -9.31 5.21 -25.21
CA ASP A 529 -8.67 5.67 -26.45
C ASP A 529 -9.03 4.75 -27.62
N GLN A 530 -8.92 3.44 -27.44
CA GLN A 530 -9.32 2.44 -28.44
C GLN A 530 -10.80 2.54 -28.81
N ALA A 531 -11.65 2.86 -27.84
CA ALA A 531 -13.09 3.04 -28.05
C ALA A 531 -13.48 4.43 -28.60
N GLY A 532 -12.51 5.34 -28.87
CA GLY A 532 -12.80 6.70 -29.33
C GLY A 532 -13.48 7.60 -28.28
N ARG A 533 -13.38 7.25 -27.00
CA ARG A 533 -14.04 7.92 -25.86
C ARG A 533 -13.08 8.71 -24.97
N LEU A 534 -11.77 8.73 -25.28
CA LEU A 534 -10.77 9.40 -24.45
C LEU A 534 -10.98 10.91 -24.32
N GLU A 535 -11.40 11.60 -25.39
CA GLU A 535 -11.63 13.05 -25.35
C GLU A 535 -12.76 13.43 -24.39
N ALA A 536 -13.84 12.65 -24.39
CA ALA A 536 -14.94 12.84 -23.45
C ALA A 536 -14.48 12.66 -22.00
N GLU A 537 -13.55 11.73 -21.75
CA GLU A 537 -12.96 11.52 -20.44
C GLU A 537 -11.99 12.66 -20.06
N TRP A 538 -11.14 13.12 -20.98
CA TRP A 538 -10.25 14.27 -20.77
C TRP A 538 -11.04 15.56 -20.45
N ARG A 539 -12.15 15.81 -21.16
CA ARG A 539 -13.05 16.95 -20.91
C ARG A 539 -13.59 16.99 -19.48
N ARG A 540 -13.63 15.86 -18.78
CA ARG A 540 -14.08 15.80 -17.39
C ARG A 540 -13.03 16.35 -16.40
N GLY A 541 -11.75 16.38 -16.78
CA GLY A 541 -10.65 16.85 -15.93
C GLY A 541 -10.20 18.30 -16.19
N VAL A 542 -10.70 18.96 -17.23
CA VAL A 542 -10.30 20.30 -17.65
C VAL A 542 -11.41 21.34 -17.44
N TRP A 543 -11.06 22.61 -17.49
CA TRP A 543 -12.00 23.71 -17.28
C TRP A 543 -12.55 24.28 -18.61
N PRO A 544 -13.81 24.73 -18.66
CA PRO A 544 -14.84 24.64 -17.62
C PRO A 544 -15.51 23.27 -17.63
N ASN A 545 -15.61 22.65 -16.46
CA ASN A 545 -16.48 21.50 -16.24
C ASN A 545 -17.30 21.71 -14.96
N PRO A 546 -18.65 21.79 -15.04
CA PRO A 546 -19.52 21.98 -13.89
C PRO A 546 -19.32 20.95 -12.77
N SER A 547 -18.94 19.71 -13.09
CA SER A 547 -18.75 18.66 -12.09
C SER A 547 -17.51 18.84 -11.22
N ILE A 548 -16.49 19.53 -11.70
CA ILE A 548 -15.26 19.81 -10.94
C ILE A 548 -15.20 21.25 -10.43
N ALA A 549 -16.04 22.14 -10.99
CA ALA A 549 -16.00 23.57 -10.65
C ALA A 549 -16.09 23.88 -9.15
N PRO A 550 -16.89 23.17 -8.32
CA PRO A 550 -16.91 23.38 -6.87
C PRO A 550 -15.61 23.04 -6.14
N LEU A 551 -14.73 22.25 -6.79
CA LEU A 551 -13.48 21.72 -6.22
C LEU A 551 -12.25 22.50 -6.68
N VAL A 552 -12.41 23.35 -7.70
CA VAL A 552 -11.31 24.11 -8.32
C VAL A 552 -11.18 25.47 -7.65
N SER A 553 -9.96 25.81 -7.25
CA SER A 553 -9.56 27.12 -6.74
C SER A 553 -8.48 27.73 -7.62
N GLU A 554 -8.44 29.06 -7.70
CA GLU A 554 -7.26 29.76 -8.17
C GLU A 554 -6.15 29.62 -7.11
N VAL A 555 -4.96 29.26 -7.57
CA VAL A 555 -3.76 29.16 -6.77
C VAL A 555 -2.74 30.19 -7.24
N PRO A 556 -1.95 30.79 -6.32
CA PRO A 556 -0.94 31.77 -6.70
C PRO A 556 0.01 31.18 -7.73
N PRO A 557 0.59 31.98 -8.65
CA PRO A 557 1.64 31.48 -9.55
C PRO A 557 2.82 30.94 -8.74
N PRO A 558 3.64 30.02 -9.31
CA PRO A 558 4.85 29.60 -8.64
C PRO A 558 5.73 30.82 -8.31
N PRO A 559 6.46 30.81 -7.18
CA PRO A 559 7.38 31.89 -6.85
C PRO A 559 8.36 32.13 -8.00
N PRO A 560 8.74 33.40 -8.28
CA PRO A 560 9.66 33.70 -9.36
C PRO A 560 10.97 32.93 -9.17
N ALA A 561 11.48 32.36 -10.27
CA ALA A 561 12.73 31.63 -10.26
C ALA A 561 13.87 32.54 -9.77
N ARG A 562 14.62 32.06 -8.77
CA ARG A 562 15.85 32.74 -8.35
C ARG A 562 16.92 32.62 -9.43
N PRO A 563 17.94 33.51 -9.45
CA PRO A 563 19.06 33.39 -10.38
C PRO A 563 19.64 31.97 -10.36
N LEU A 564 19.78 31.38 -11.54
CA LEU A 564 20.31 30.04 -11.66
C LEU A 564 21.79 30.01 -11.23
N PRO A 565 22.26 28.93 -10.60
CA PRO A 565 23.67 28.79 -10.25
C PRO A 565 24.54 28.88 -11.51
N SER A 566 25.61 29.69 -11.44
CA SER A 566 26.59 29.82 -12.51
C SER A 566 27.77 28.89 -12.23
N GLY A 567 28.07 27.97 -13.15
CA GLY A 567 29.26 27.10 -13.08
C GLY A 567 28.96 25.62 -13.26
N ARG A 568 29.85 24.92 -13.98
CA ARG A 568 29.84 23.46 -14.11
C ARG A 568 30.06 22.82 -12.73
N GLY A 569 29.21 21.86 -12.37
CA GLY A 569 29.68 20.79 -11.49
C GLY A 569 30.62 19.85 -12.24
N GLU A 570 31.53 19.18 -11.52
CA GLU A 570 32.41 18.19 -12.13
C GLU A 570 31.60 17.05 -12.78
N SER A 571 31.68 16.93 -14.12
CA SER A 571 30.90 15.95 -14.88
C SER A 571 31.29 14.50 -14.56
N LEU A 572 30.32 13.59 -14.63
CA LEU A 572 30.50 12.12 -14.55
C LEU A 572 31.68 11.61 -15.41
N ASN A 573 31.90 12.16 -16.60
CA ASN A 573 32.95 11.73 -17.53
C ASN A 573 34.37 12.14 -17.11
N THR A 574 34.53 13.24 -16.38
CA THR A 574 35.88 13.76 -16.03
C THR A 574 36.52 12.99 -14.89
N LEU A 575 35.72 12.37 -14.01
CA LEU A 575 36.22 11.56 -12.89
C LEU A 575 36.45 10.08 -13.24
N ALA A 576 35.81 9.56 -14.28
CA ALA A 576 36.02 8.19 -14.77
C ALA A 576 37.51 7.90 -15.10
N HIS A 577 38.25 8.92 -15.54
CA HIS A 577 39.69 8.83 -15.83
C HIS A 577 40.61 8.87 -14.59
N ARG A 578 40.13 9.31 -13.42
CA ARG A 578 40.92 9.34 -12.18
C ARG A 578 40.71 8.10 -11.30
N LEU A 579 39.62 7.35 -11.51
CA LEU A 579 39.30 6.12 -10.77
C LEU A 579 39.88 4.85 -11.39
N THR A 580 40.42 4.91 -12.62
CA THR A 580 41.11 3.77 -13.26
C THR A 580 42.39 3.32 -12.55
N SER A 581 42.85 4.03 -11.51
CA SER A 581 44.04 3.67 -10.72
C SER A 581 43.77 3.29 -9.25
N ALA A 582 42.51 3.19 -8.79
CA ALA A 582 42.24 2.91 -7.37
C ALA A 582 40.96 2.10 -7.04
N VAL A 583 40.36 1.37 -7.99
CA VAL A 583 39.26 0.42 -7.72
C VAL A 583 39.54 -0.91 -8.45
N PRO A 584 39.30 -2.09 -7.84
CA PRO A 584 39.55 -3.37 -8.49
C PRO A 584 38.69 -3.50 -9.75
N ARG A 585 39.32 -3.93 -10.85
CA ARG A 585 38.63 -4.22 -12.11
C ARG A 585 37.54 -5.27 -11.87
N PHE A 586 36.29 -4.92 -12.13
CA PHE A 586 35.23 -5.92 -12.33
C PHE A 586 35.05 -6.12 -13.83
N ASP A 587 35.56 -7.25 -14.31
CA ASP A 587 35.42 -7.68 -15.70
C ASP A 587 34.00 -8.26 -15.89
N LEU A 588 33.19 -7.62 -16.72
CA LEU A 588 31.88 -8.11 -17.12
C LEU A 588 32.01 -8.93 -18.41
N THR A 589 32.46 -10.18 -18.29
CA THR A 589 32.28 -11.16 -19.37
C THR A 589 30.93 -11.85 -19.25
N VAL A 590 30.07 -11.57 -20.22
CA VAL A 590 28.77 -12.24 -20.44
C VAL A 590 29.02 -13.70 -20.83
N GLY A 591 28.71 -14.63 -19.93
CA GLY A 591 28.65 -16.06 -20.25
C GLY A 591 27.33 -16.38 -20.97
N ARG A 592 27.42 -16.91 -22.20
CA ARG A 592 26.27 -17.47 -22.92
C ARG A 592 25.75 -18.73 -22.21
N PRO A 593 24.43 -19.02 -22.27
CA PRO A 593 23.83 -20.16 -21.59
C PRO A 593 24.18 -21.47 -22.32
N GLY A 594 24.51 -22.49 -21.53
CA GLY A 594 24.66 -23.89 -21.96
C GLY A 594 23.57 -24.74 -21.32
#